data_AF-A0A926BKS7-F1
#
_entry.id   AF-A0A926BKS7-F1
#
_cell.length_a   1.000
_cell.length_b   1.000
_cell.length_c   1.000
_cell.angle_alpha   90.00
_cell.angle_beta   90.00
_cell.angle_gamma   90.00
#
_symmetry.space_group_name_H-M   'P 1'
#
loop_
_entity.id
_entity.type
_entity.pdbx_description
1 polymer ?
#
loop_
_entity_poly.entity_id
_entity_poly.type
_entity_poly.pdbx_seq_one_letter_code
_entity_poly.pdbx_strand_id
1 'polypeptide(L)' 'MPSSKTAIVWFRRGLRVQDNHALTEAVKSADRVVPVFVLDPTIL' A
#
# COMPACT_ATOMS: atom_id res chain seq x y z
N MET A 1 10.27 4.18 22.79
CA MET A 1 9.25 4.75 21.90
C MET A 1 8.25 3.66 21.57
N PRO A 2 6.93 3.88 21.62
CA PRO A 2 5.99 2.88 21.14
C PRO A 2 6.27 2.61 19.65
N SER A 3 6.28 1.34 19.26
CA SER A 3 6.46 0.94 17.86
C SER A 3 5.20 1.31 17.08
N SER A 4 5.28 2.34 16.24
CA SER A 4 4.18 2.72 15.35
C SER A 4 4.00 1.67 14.24
N LYS A 5 2.75 1.25 14.03
CA LYS A 5 2.43 0.20 13.05
C LYS A 5 2.45 0.81 11.65
N THR A 6 3.26 0.22 10.76
CA THR A 6 3.37 0.64 9.36
C THR A 6 2.85 -0.45 8.43
N ALA A 7 1.95 -0.10 7.52
CA ALA A 7 1.45 -0.97 6.47
C ALA A 7 2.06 -0.59 5.11
N ILE A 8 2.35 -1.58 4.28
CA ILE A 8 2.75 -1.40 2.89
C ILE A 8 1.56 -1.73 1.99
N VAL A 9 1.23 -0.83 1.06
CA VAL A 9 0.23 -1.09 0.01
C VAL A 9 0.96 -1.27 -1.31
N TRP A 10 1.06 -2.51 -1.78
CA TRP A 10 1.72 -2.82 -3.04
C TRP A 10 0.74 -2.73 -4.21
N PHE A 11 0.95 -1.72 -5.04
CA PHE A 11 0.25 -1.59 -6.31
C PHE A 11 0.87 -2.54 -7.33
N ARG A 12 0.10 -3.55 -7.76
CA ARG A 12 0.46 -4.45 -8.87
C ARG A 12 -0.23 -4.05 -10.17
N ARG A 13 -1.47 -3.57 -10.07
CA ARG A 13 -2.33 -3.09 -11.15
C ARG A 13 -3.22 -1.99 -10.58
N GLY A 14 -3.72 -1.09 -11.44
CA GLY A 14 -4.64 -0.04 -11.00
C GLY A 14 -4.00 0.95 -10.04
N LEU A 15 -3.13 1.81 -10.56
CA LEU A 15 -2.51 2.94 -9.84
C LEU A 15 -3.57 4.01 -9.50
N ARG A 16 -4.47 3.68 -8.58
CA ARG A 16 -5.60 4.52 -8.17
C ARG A 16 -5.77 4.50 -6.65
N VAL A 17 -6.20 5.66 -6.14
CA VAL A 17 -6.59 5.83 -4.74
C VAL A 17 -8.07 5.51 -4.54
N GLN A 18 -8.90 5.92 -5.49
CA GLN A 18 -10.34 5.69 -5.46
C GLN A 18 -10.64 4.19 -5.57
N ASP A 19 -11.63 3.74 -4.78
CA ASP A 19 -12.12 2.35 -4.79
C ASP A 19 -10.98 1.32 -4.71
N ASN A 20 -10.11 1.49 -3.72
CA ASN A 20 -8.98 0.62 -3.45
C ASN A 20 -9.11 -0.02 -2.06
N HIS A 21 -9.63 -1.23 -2.01
CA HIS A 21 -9.88 -1.97 -0.76
C HIS A 21 -8.60 -2.17 0.06
N ALA A 22 -7.47 -2.49 -0.57
CA ALA A 22 -6.20 -2.69 0.13
C ALA A 22 -5.71 -1.40 0.81
N LEU A 23 -5.88 -0.25 0.14
CA LEU A 23 -5.56 1.05 0.73
C LEU A 23 -6.49 1.38 1.90
N THR A 24 -7.78 1.12 1.76
CA THR A 24 -8.77 1.32 2.84
C THR A 24 -8.42 0.51 4.08
N GLU A 25 -8.08 -0.76 3.93
CA GLU A 25 -7.73 -1.62 5.08
C GLU A 25 -6.36 -1.27 5.69
N ALA A 26 -5.40 -0.81 4.87
CA ALA A 26 -4.12 -0.33 5.38
C ALA A 26 -4.29 0.91 6.29
N VAL A 27 -5.11 1.87 5.88
CA VAL A 27 -5.40 3.08 6.67
C VAL A 27 -6.11 2.76 7.98
N LYS A 28 -6.99 1.75 8.01
CA LYS A 28 -7.66 1.31 9.24
C LYS A 28 -6.74 0.59 10.22
N SER A 29 -5.68 -0.05 9.72
CA SER A 29 -4.90 -1.03 10.49
C SER A 29 -3.50 -0.56 10.88
N ALA A 30 -3.05 0.62 10.42
CA ALA A 30 -1.71 1.14 10.65
C ALA A 30 -1.71 2.66 10.83
N ASP A 31 -0.77 3.17 11.62
CA ASP A 31 -0.57 4.61 11.82
C ASP A 31 0.09 5.26 10.59
N ARG A 32 0.88 4.47 9.85
CA ARG A 32 1.58 4.90 8.65
C ARG A 32 1.32 3.92 7.51
N VAL A 33 0.99 4.46 6.34
CA VAL A 33 0.83 3.69 5.10
C VAL A 33 1.93 4.10 4.13
N VAL A 34 2.65 3.12 3.58
CA VAL A 34 3.67 3.31 2.54
C VAL A 34 3.18 2.65 1.25
N PRO A 35 2.68 3.44 0.29
CA PRO A 35 2.33 2.92 -1.03
C PRO A 35 3.62 2.60 -1.82
N VAL A 36 3.69 1.42 -2.42
CA VAL A 36 4.83 0.98 -3.23
C VAL A 36 4.38 0.40 -4.56
N PHE A 37 5.18 0.62 -5.59
CA PHE A 37 5.05 -0.04 -6.88
C PHE A 37 6.42 -0.62 -7.25
N VAL A 38 6.44 -1.84 -7.76
CA VAL A 38 7.68 -2.50 -8.18
C VAL A 38 7.68 -2.53 -9.70
N LEU A 39 8.59 -1.76 -10.31
CA LEU A 39 8.82 -1.79 -11.74
C LEU A 39 9.70 -3.01 -12.05
N ASP A 40 9.07 -4.11 -12.44
CA ASP A 40 9.75 -5.34 -12.81
C ASP A 40 9.65 -5.56 -14.33
N PRO A 41 10.77 -5.45 -15.08
CA PRO A 41 10.77 -5.53 -16.53
C PRO A 41 10.44 -6.92 -17.09
N THR A 42 10.34 -7.96 -16.25
CA THR A 42 10.04 -9.33 -16.68
C THR A 42 8.54 -9.66 -16.65
N ILE A 43 7.75 -8.90 -15.90
CA ILE A 43 6.32 -9.12 -15.66
C ILE A 43 5.47 -7.87 -15.95
N LEU A 44 6.08 -6.84 -16.54
CA LEU A 44 5.35 -5.67 -17.06
C LEU A 44 4.65 -5.97 -18.39
#